data_AF-A0A952LCE4-F1
#
_entry.id   AF-A0A952LCE4-F1
#
_cell.length_a   1.000
_cell.length_b   1.000
_cell.length_c   1.000
_cell.angle_alpha   90.00
_cell.angle_beta   90.00
_cell.angle_gamma   90.00
#
_symmetry.space_group_name_H-M   'P 1'
#
loop_
_entity.id
_entity.type
_entity.pdbx_description
1 polymer ?
#
loop_
_entity_poly.entity_id
_entity_poly.type
_entity_poly.pdbx_seq_one_letter_code
_entity_poly.pdbx_strand_id
1 'polypeptide(L)' 'MDERTTLENGLLDTGLGGSLGSDFDDDFAPFIYEPDPTLPDNRCLDRELSWLAINQRVLELAEDPLLPVLERANFLAIFA' A
#
# COMPACT_ATOMS: atom_id res chain seq x y z
N MET A 1 40.55 28.77 -38.88
CA MET A 1 40.34 30.24 -38.93
C MET A 1 39.17 30.44 -39.87
N ASP A 2 38.05 30.96 -39.35
CA ASP A 2 36.80 31.41 -40.01
C ASP A 2 35.66 31.16 -39.00
N GLU A 3 35.40 32.04 -38.02
CA GLU A 3 34.68 33.31 -38.16
C GLU A 3 33.39 33.18 -38.99
N ARG A 4 32.30 32.78 -38.31
CA ARG A 4 30.93 33.14 -38.68
C ARG A 4 30.23 33.77 -37.48
N THR A 5 30.43 35.08 -37.43
CA THR A 5 29.52 36.13 -36.97
C THR A 5 28.07 35.74 -36.68
N THR A 6 27.64 36.12 -35.47
CA THR A 6 26.46 36.95 -35.19
C THR A 6 25.08 36.39 -35.55
N LEU A 7 24.30 36.04 -34.53
CA LEU A 7 22.97 36.63 -34.25
C LEU A 7 22.65 36.48 -32.75
N GLU A 8 23.38 37.20 -31.91
CA GLU A 8 22.89 37.56 -30.58
C GLU A 8 22.16 38.90 -30.69
N ASN A 9 20.84 38.85 -30.71
CA ASN A 9 20.01 40.01 -30.46
C ASN A 9 18.66 39.55 -29.93
N GLY A 10 18.39 39.92 -28.68
CA GLY A 10 17.05 40.32 -28.27
C GLY A 10 16.37 39.41 -27.27
N LEU A 11 16.61 39.74 -25.99
CA LEU A 11 15.55 40.06 -25.03
C LEU A 11 14.61 38.90 -24.62
N LEU A 12 14.69 38.52 -23.34
CA LEU A 12 13.67 38.86 -22.33
C LEU A 12 14.07 38.23 -20.98
N ASP A 13 14.68 39.07 -20.14
CA ASP A 13 14.63 38.96 -18.69
C ASP A 13 13.23 39.36 -18.24
N THR A 14 12.31 38.41 -18.13
CA THR A 14 11.06 38.61 -17.38
C THR A 14 10.67 37.34 -16.66
N GLY A 15 10.61 37.46 -15.33
CA GLY A 15 10.48 36.37 -14.38
C GLY A 15 9.33 35.41 -14.66
N LEU A 16 9.64 34.12 -14.52
CA LEU A 16 8.65 33.09 -14.25
C LEU A 16 8.97 32.49 -12.89
N GLY A 17 8.35 33.10 -11.87
CA GLY A 17 8.03 32.39 -10.65
C GLY A 17 7.00 31.31 -10.95
N GLY A 18 7.21 30.12 -10.39
CA GLY A 18 6.18 29.10 -10.23
C GLY A 18 6.15 28.01 -11.30
N SER A 19 6.95 26.96 -11.11
CA SER A 19 6.47 25.61 -11.39
C SER A 19 6.95 24.70 -10.27
N LEU A 20 6.08 24.58 -9.27
CA LEU A 20 6.09 23.51 -8.28
C LEU A 20 6.00 22.20 -9.05
N GLY A 21 7.02 21.35 -9.05
CA GLY A 21 6.95 20.15 -9.89
C GLY A 21 7.98 19.05 -9.70
N SER A 22 8.90 19.13 -8.73
CA SER A 22 9.90 18.08 -8.53
C SER A 22 9.94 17.48 -7.11
N ASP A 23 8.93 17.74 -6.27
CA ASP A 23 8.83 17.16 -4.93
C ASP A 23 8.02 15.85 -4.89
N PHE A 24 7.71 15.26 -6.06
CA PHE A 24 7.10 13.93 -6.12
C PHE A 24 8.18 12.85 -6.03
N ASP A 25 8.49 12.48 -4.79
CA ASP A 25 9.16 11.26 -4.31
C ASP A 25 9.67 10.27 -5.37
N ASP A 26 10.95 10.36 -5.72
CA ASP A 26 11.76 9.31 -6.38
C ASP A 26 12.18 8.18 -5.40
N ASP A 27 11.69 8.20 -4.15
CA ASP A 27 11.96 7.19 -3.12
C ASP A 27 11.07 5.94 -3.22
N PHE A 28 10.25 5.81 -4.26
CA PHE A 28 9.57 4.56 -4.59
C PHE A 28 10.57 3.58 -5.24
N ALA A 29 11.61 3.22 -4.50
CA ALA A 29 12.41 2.06 -4.83
C ALA A 29 11.49 0.83 -4.78
N PRO A 30 11.48 -0.04 -5.80
CA PRO A 30 10.65 -1.24 -5.76
C PRO A 30 11.07 -2.08 -4.56
N PHE A 31 10.12 -2.39 -3.68
CA PHE A 31 10.34 -3.36 -2.60
C PHE A 31 10.68 -4.71 -3.24
N ILE A 32 11.97 -5.05 -3.28
CA ILE A 32 12.41 -6.38 -3.69
C ILE A 32 12.26 -7.29 -2.48
N TYR A 33 11.41 -8.31 -2.60
CA TYR A 33 11.30 -9.36 -1.61
C TYR A 33 12.48 -10.33 -1.76
N GLU A 34 13.49 -10.19 -0.91
CA GLU A 34 14.54 -11.20 -0.73
C GLU A 34 14.09 -12.21 0.34
N PRO A 35 13.81 -13.48 -0.02
CA PRO A 35 13.48 -14.48 0.97
C PRO A 35 14.71 -14.77 1.84
N ASP A 36 14.55 -14.71 3.16
CA ASP A 36 15.59 -15.13 4.11
C ASP A 36 15.76 -16.67 4.06
N PRO A 37 16.91 -17.19 3.61
CA PRO A 37 17.15 -18.63 3.46
C PRO A 37 17.29 -19.37 4.79
N THR A 38 17.38 -18.65 5.92
CA THR A 38 17.40 -19.26 7.25
C THR A 38 16.00 -19.61 7.76
N LEU A 39 14.96 -19.07 7.11
CA LEU A 39 13.57 -19.31 7.50
C LEU A 39 13.00 -20.54 6.79
N PRO A 40 12.11 -21.30 7.47
CA PRO A 40 11.40 -22.39 6.82
C PRO A 40 10.51 -21.92 5.67
N ASP A 41 10.42 -22.73 4.62
CA ASP A 41 9.64 -22.44 3.41
C ASP A 41 8.13 -22.32 3.69
N ASN A 42 7.59 -23.13 4.61
CA ASN A 42 6.15 -23.22 4.91
C ASN A 42 5.74 -22.43 6.17
N ARG A 43 6.35 -21.27 6.41
CA ARG A 43 6.05 -20.43 7.60
C ARG A 43 4.80 -19.56 7.45
N CYS A 44 4.36 -19.33 6.22
CA CYS A 44 3.17 -18.56 5.92
C CYS A 44 1.99 -19.52 5.69
N LEU A 45 0.86 -19.18 6.28
CA LEU A 45 -0.41 -19.86 6.01
C LEU A 45 -1.06 -19.25 4.77
N ASP A 46 -1.90 -20.04 4.11
CA ASP A 46 -2.76 -19.53 3.06
C ASP A 46 -3.70 -18.46 3.63
N ARG A 47 -3.73 -17.31 2.96
CA ARG A 47 -4.50 -16.15 3.43
C ARG A 47 -5.99 -16.41 3.43
N GLU A 48 -6.51 -17.07 2.40
CA GLU A 48 -7.94 -17.34 2.24
C GLU A 48 -8.39 -18.37 3.27
N LEU A 49 -7.60 -19.43 3.48
CA LEU A 49 -7.86 -20.40 4.54
C LEU A 49 -7.80 -19.76 5.94
N SER A 50 -6.84 -18.86 6.17
CA SER A 50 -6.74 -18.12 7.44
C SER A 50 -7.96 -17.23 7.65
N TRP A 51 -8.46 -16.58 6.60
CA TRP A 51 -9.66 -15.75 6.66
C TRP A 51 -10.92 -16.58 6.95
N LEU A 52 -11.08 -17.73 6.28
CA LEU A 52 -12.19 -18.65 6.53
C LEU A 52 -12.15 -19.20 7.96
N ALA A 53 -10.98 -19.55 8.49
CA ALA A 53 -10.82 -20.02 9.86
C ALA A 53 -11.22 -18.96 10.89
N ILE A 54 -10.94 -17.68 10.63
CA ILE A 54 -11.40 -16.57 11.47
C ILE A 54 -12.93 -16.49 11.46
N ASN A 55 -13.55 -16.53 10.29
CA ASN A 55 -15.02 -16.48 10.19
C ASN A 55 -15.69 -17.67 10.86
N GLN A 56 -15.10 -18.87 10.74
CA GLN A 56 -15.56 -20.05 11.45
C GLN A 56 -15.57 -19.81 12.96
N ARG A 57 -14.49 -19.22 13.51
CA ARG A 57 -14.43 -18.90 14.93
C ARG A 57 -15.45 -17.85 15.37
N VAL A 58 -15.77 -16.88 14.51
CA VAL A 58 -16.85 -15.92 14.76
C VAL A 58 -18.21 -16.61 14.85
N LEU A 59 -18.49 -17.56 13.95
CA LEU A 59 -19.75 -18.33 13.99
C LEU A 59 -19.84 -19.23 15.23
N GLU A 60 -18.74 -19.86 15.64
CA GLU A 60 -18.69 -20.64 16.89
C GLU A 60 -19.10 -19.80 18.11
N LEU A 61 -18.68 -18.54 18.18
CA LEU A 61 -19.08 -17.61 19.25
C LEU A 61 -20.56 -17.19 19.11
N ALA A 62 -21.07 -17.06 17.89
CA ALA A 62 -22.51 -16.80 17.69
C ALA A 62 -23.40 -17.97 18.13
N GLU A 63 -22.89 -19.20 18.13
CA GLU A 63 -23.61 -20.42 18.53
C GLU A 63 -23.50 -20.74 20.03
N ASP A 64 -22.53 -20.17 20.74
CA ASP A 64 -22.29 -20.48 22.16
C ASP A 64 -23.49 -20.06 23.06
N PRO A 65 -24.20 -21.01 23.69
CA PRO A 65 -25.34 -20.71 24.54
C PRO A 65 -24.96 -20.06 25.89
N LEU A 66 -23.68 -20.06 26.26
CA LEU A 66 -23.20 -19.41 27.48
C LEU A 66 -23.05 -17.90 27.31
N LEU A 67 -23.06 -17.40 26.06
CA LEU A 67 -22.99 -15.97 25.77
C LEU A 67 -24.38 -15.31 25.79
N PRO A 68 -24.50 -14.07 26.29
CA PRO A 68 -25.72 -13.28 26.20
C PRO A 68 -26.21 -13.15 24.75
N VAL A 69 -27.54 -13.14 24.56
CA VAL A 69 -28.17 -13.14 23.22
C VAL A 69 -27.73 -11.94 22.36
N LEU A 70 -27.54 -10.76 22.96
CA LEU A 70 -27.07 -9.58 22.22
C LEU A 70 -25.61 -9.71 21.76
N GLU A 71 -24.77 -10.38 22.54
CA GLU A 71 -23.37 -10.61 22.18
C GLU A 71 -23.27 -11.60 21.00
N ARG A 72 -24.08 -12.66 21.02
CA ARG A 72 -24.23 -13.59 19.89
C ARG A 72 -24.74 -12.90 18.63
N ALA A 73 -25.70 -11.99 18.75
CA ALA A 73 -26.22 -11.20 17.63
C ALA A 73 -25.15 -10.27 17.04
N ASN A 74 -24.25 -9.71 17.87
CA ASN A 74 -23.12 -8.93 17.39
C ASN A 74 -22.15 -9.79 16.56
N PHE A 75 -21.86 -11.02 16.98
CA PHE A 75 -21.04 -11.95 16.18
C PHE A 75 -21.71 -12.31 14.85
N LEU A 76 -23.02 -12.54 14.82
CA LEU A 76 -23.76 -12.72 13.56
C LEU A 76 -23.68 -11.49 12.65
N ALA A 77 -23.75 -10.27 13.22
CA ALA A 77 -23.64 -9.04 12.46
C ALA A 77 -22.23 -8.78 11.91
N ILE A 78 -21.18 -9.31 12.57
CA ILE A 78 -19.79 -9.25 12.08
C ILE A 78 -19.59 -10.19 10.89
N PHE A 79 -20.28 -11.34 10.87
CA PHE A 79 -20.18 -12.31 9.78
C PHE A 79 -20.95 -11.92 8.51
N ALA A 80 -22.06 -11.17 8.66
CA ALA A 80 -23.04 -10.85 7.61
C ALA A 80 -22.52 -9.95 6.47
#